data_AF-A0AAW1XJV7-F1
#
_entry.id   AF-A0AAW1XJV7-F1
#
_cell.length_a   1.000
_cell.length_b   1.000
_cell.length_c   1.000
_cell.angle_alpha   90.00
_cell.angle_beta   90.00
_cell.angle_gamma   90.00
#
_symmetry.space_group_name_H-M   'P 1'
#
loop_
_entity.id
_entity.type
_entity.pdbx_description
1 polymer ?
#
loop_
_entity_poly.entity_id
_entity_poly.type
_entity_poly.pdbx_seq_one_letter_code
_entity_poly.pdbx_strand_id
1 'polypeptide(L)'
;MMKLQQSLSGTTTIGFPFGQGNRQGIMLGVDARISNSYMDEDKNLYEEIKSDEEVKIFQLCSNPHIYCTLTGDVEEWHKMYKYMLQQAPKSVGEAFDVADNYLTAFRTNNRMSSRIEKAFGMLIAGYQKEKGFEILGISLERKNIIGSKLDRIKALGSGNSYTQRILLAGQNLDEMTQETAADLIFKALLRACLRDVYSGGNLTVIHIHEDGCILATYHVLEVYNKFYDPMDASERKTLFMLYSTNAGPIYGNNAVQTLISDVWPRVNGLGLTPFNHLIAKKACFYIHYIVFTTEQAATRAYVDVPTKNSNPHFPQSLAGIRSFLTNCVRESTRDHVYIGRSSKGLLEGLCNLENAPNLKY
;
A
#
# COMPACT_ATOMS: atom_id res chain seq x y z
N MET A 1 -17.77 -22.86 5.22
CA MET A 1 -18.01 -22.06 4.01
C MET A 1 -16.92 -22.43 3.01
N MET A 2 -17.27 -23.04 1.88
CA MET A 2 -16.30 -23.47 0.86
C MET A 2 -15.90 -22.27 -0.01
N LYS A 3 -14.59 -22.01 -0.17
CA LYS A 3 -14.08 -20.90 -1.01
C LYS A 3 -13.93 -21.39 -2.45
N LEU A 4 -14.69 -20.83 -3.40
CA LEU A 4 -14.77 -21.35 -4.78
C LEU A 4 -13.70 -20.77 -5.73
N GLN A 5 -13.20 -19.57 -5.47
CA GLN A 5 -12.15 -18.92 -6.27
C GLN A 5 -11.35 -18.00 -5.36
N GLN A 6 -10.01 -18.07 -5.42
CA GLN A 6 -9.13 -17.29 -4.55
C GLN A 6 -8.11 -16.53 -5.40
N SER A 7 -7.94 -15.24 -5.12
CA SER A 7 -6.93 -14.38 -5.72
C SER A 7 -6.18 -13.63 -4.64
N LEU A 8 -4.86 -13.73 -4.62
CA LEU A 8 -4.01 -12.91 -3.79
C LEU A 8 -3.57 -11.70 -4.61
N SER A 9 -3.93 -10.49 -4.17
CA SER A 9 -3.66 -9.26 -4.91
C SER A 9 -3.40 -8.10 -3.96
N GLY A 10 -2.95 -6.99 -4.53
CA GLY A 10 -2.66 -5.76 -3.79
C GLY A 10 -1.18 -5.52 -3.68
N THR A 11 -0.69 -4.52 -4.40
CA THR A 11 0.69 -4.07 -4.30
C THR A 11 0.82 -2.71 -4.96
N THR A 12 1.60 -1.85 -4.34
CA THR A 12 2.20 -0.69 -4.99
C THR A 12 3.70 -0.87 -5.02
N THR A 13 4.27 -0.88 -6.22
CA THR A 13 5.73 -0.79 -6.41
C THR A 13 6.05 0.43 -7.25
N ILE A 14 7.16 1.10 -6.93
CA ILE A 14 7.58 2.34 -7.56
C ILE A 14 9.10 2.42 -7.59
N GLY A 15 9.64 3.09 -8.60
CA GLY A 15 11.06 3.41 -8.64
C GLY A 15 11.41 4.50 -9.62
N PHE A 16 12.52 5.19 -9.35
CA PHE A 16 13.06 6.24 -10.20
C PHE A 16 14.56 6.44 -9.93
N PRO A 17 15.36 6.78 -10.96
CA PRO A 17 16.70 7.30 -10.76
C PRO A 17 16.63 8.76 -10.29
N PHE A 18 17.63 9.21 -9.55
CA PHE A 18 17.73 10.59 -9.11
C PHE A 18 19.17 11.12 -9.23
N GLY A 19 19.31 12.45 -9.29
CA GLY A 19 20.54 13.22 -9.31
C GLY A 19 21.34 13.36 -10.59
N GLN A 20 22.40 14.18 -10.54
CA GLN A 20 23.17 14.62 -11.71
C GLN A 20 24.28 13.62 -12.08
N GLY A 21 24.26 13.16 -13.33
CA GLY A 21 25.28 12.24 -13.86
C GLY A 21 25.24 10.85 -13.21
N ASN A 22 26.32 10.07 -13.33
CA ASN A 22 26.46 8.75 -12.69
C ASN A 22 26.58 8.79 -11.16
N ARG A 23 26.19 9.90 -10.52
CA ARG A 23 26.27 10.09 -9.08
C ARG A 23 24.95 10.60 -8.54
N GLN A 24 24.01 9.66 -8.48
CA GLN A 24 22.95 9.49 -7.48
C GLN A 24 22.04 8.36 -7.99
N GLY A 25 21.55 7.57 -7.04
CA GLY A 25 21.19 6.20 -7.28
C GLY A 25 19.80 5.98 -7.87
N ILE A 26 19.24 4.82 -7.54
CA ILE A 26 17.85 4.49 -7.80
C ILE A 26 17.14 4.30 -6.48
N MET A 27 15.99 4.95 -6.32
CA MET A 27 15.06 4.61 -5.26
C MET A 27 14.08 3.56 -5.79
N LEU A 28 13.95 2.43 -5.10
CA LEU A 28 12.84 1.47 -5.28
C LEU A 28 12.03 1.42 -3.99
N GLY A 29 10.71 1.34 -4.12
CA GLY A 29 9.78 1.38 -3.00
C GLY A 29 8.64 0.41 -3.20
N VAL A 30 8.22 -0.26 -2.13
CA VAL A 30 7.09 -1.18 -2.12
C VAL A 30 6.26 -1.01 -0.83
N ASP A 31 4.97 -1.30 -0.93
CA ASP A 31 4.16 -1.64 0.24
C ASP A 31 4.28 -3.13 0.60
N ALA A 32 3.70 -3.56 1.71
CA ALA A 32 3.82 -4.94 2.21
C ALA A 32 2.48 -5.68 2.27
N ARG A 33 1.36 -5.03 1.93
CA ARG A 33 0.04 -5.63 2.05
C ARG A 33 -0.16 -6.74 1.03
N ILE A 34 -0.73 -7.85 1.48
CA ILE A 34 -1.29 -8.92 0.65
C ILE A 34 -2.74 -9.08 1.03
N SER A 35 -3.62 -8.89 0.05
CA SER A 35 -5.05 -9.11 0.20
C SER A 35 -5.43 -10.44 -0.42
N ASN A 36 -6.47 -11.05 0.12
CA ASN A 36 -7.07 -12.25 -0.41
C ASN A 36 -8.53 -11.95 -0.76
N SER A 37 -8.88 -12.15 -2.02
CA SER A 37 -10.26 -12.04 -2.50
C SER A 37 -10.79 -13.42 -2.85
N TYR A 38 -11.97 -13.76 -2.32
CA TYR A 38 -12.62 -15.04 -2.64
C TYR A 38 -14.13 -14.93 -2.77
N MET A 39 -14.73 -15.82 -3.56
CA MET A 39 -16.18 -15.97 -3.64
C MET A 39 -16.67 -17.16 -2.81
N ASP A 40 -17.79 -16.98 -2.12
CA ASP A 40 -18.55 -18.08 -1.51
C ASP A 40 -19.46 -18.79 -2.51
N GLU A 41 -20.17 -19.81 -2.03
CA GLU A 41 -21.15 -20.60 -2.81
C GLU A 41 -22.30 -19.75 -3.35
N ASP A 42 -22.66 -18.68 -2.66
CA ASP A 42 -23.70 -17.72 -3.02
C ASP A 42 -23.20 -16.61 -3.96
N LYS A 43 -21.93 -16.70 -4.41
CA LYS A 43 -21.23 -15.72 -5.27
C LYS A 43 -21.04 -14.35 -4.63
N ASN A 44 -21.07 -14.27 -3.31
CA ASN A 44 -20.67 -13.07 -2.59
C ASN A 44 -19.13 -12.98 -2.60
N LEU A 45 -18.61 -11.79 -2.92
CA LEU A 45 -17.19 -11.49 -2.87
C LEU A 45 -16.78 -11.09 -1.45
N TYR A 46 -15.79 -11.79 -0.90
CA TYR A 46 -15.13 -11.45 0.35
C TYR A 46 -13.69 -11.05 0.08
N GLU A 47 -13.23 -10.09 0.86
CA GLU A 47 -11.86 -9.59 0.81
C GLU A 47 -11.32 -9.55 2.24
N GLU A 48 -10.12 -10.08 2.44
CA GLU A 48 -9.44 -10.09 3.72
C GLU A 48 -7.96 -9.72 3.55
N ILE A 49 -7.35 -9.14 4.58
CA ILE A 49 -5.89 -8.98 4.61
C ILE A 49 -5.29 -10.31 5.05
N LYS A 50 -4.35 -10.80 4.25
CA LYS A 50 -3.55 -11.97 4.59
C LYS A 50 -2.25 -11.59 5.28
N SER A 51 -1.61 -10.50 4.85
CA SER A 51 -0.35 -10.00 5.42
C SER A 51 -0.25 -8.49 5.25
N ASP A 52 0.41 -7.81 6.18
CA ASP A 52 0.83 -6.40 6.11
C ASP A 52 2.37 -6.27 6.24
N GLU A 53 3.09 -7.39 6.17
CA GLU A 53 4.55 -7.48 6.41
C GLU A 53 5.28 -8.23 5.29
N GLU A 54 4.64 -8.47 4.15
CA GLU A 54 5.23 -9.22 3.05
C GLU A 54 6.43 -8.52 2.43
N VAL A 55 7.50 -9.28 2.19
CA VAL A 55 8.71 -8.78 1.51
C VAL A 55 8.49 -8.84 0.00
N LYS A 56 8.59 -7.68 -0.67
CA LYS A 56 8.39 -7.57 -2.13
C LYS A 56 9.60 -7.05 -2.90
N ILE A 57 10.75 -6.87 -2.24
CA ILE A 57 12.02 -6.48 -2.88
C ILE A 57 13.03 -7.60 -2.69
N PHE A 58 13.68 -8.00 -3.77
CA PHE A 58 14.63 -9.12 -3.78
C PHE A 58 15.89 -8.77 -4.56
N GLN A 59 17.00 -9.38 -4.19
CA GLN A 59 18.23 -9.33 -4.97
C GLN A 59 18.22 -10.44 -6.02
N LEU A 60 18.53 -10.10 -7.27
CA LEU A 60 18.68 -11.03 -8.39
C LEU A 60 20.14 -11.40 -8.63
N CYS A 61 21.04 -10.44 -8.49
CA CYS A 61 22.46 -10.62 -8.71
C CYS A 61 23.25 -9.78 -7.70
N SER A 62 24.27 -10.38 -7.09
CA SER A 62 25.17 -9.69 -6.16
C SER A 62 26.26 -8.91 -6.86
N ASN A 63 26.70 -9.37 -8.04
CA ASN A 63 27.65 -8.67 -8.89
C ASN A 63 27.28 -8.86 -10.37
N PRO A 64 26.73 -7.83 -11.04
CA PRO A 64 26.45 -6.50 -10.50
C PRO A 64 25.24 -6.48 -9.54
N HIS A 65 25.14 -5.45 -8.69
CA HIS A 65 24.06 -5.28 -7.71
C HIS A 65 22.70 -5.02 -8.39
N ILE A 66 21.98 -6.10 -8.73
CA ILE A 66 20.66 -6.04 -9.39
C ILE A 66 19.59 -6.48 -8.40
N TYR A 67 18.55 -5.66 -8.30
CA TYR A 67 17.38 -5.89 -7.45
C TYR A 67 16.11 -5.89 -8.28
N CYS A 68 15.07 -6.53 -7.78
CA CYS A 68 13.73 -6.47 -8.36
C CYS A 68 12.64 -6.30 -7.31
N THR A 69 11.52 -5.71 -7.73
CA THR A 69 10.26 -5.73 -6.97
C THR A 69 9.31 -6.77 -7.54
N LEU A 70 8.33 -7.25 -6.76
CA LEU A 70 7.27 -8.15 -7.24
C LEU A 70 5.89 -7.52 -6.99
N THR A 71 4.95 -7.67 -7.93
CA THR A 71 3.60 -7.05 -7.88
C THR A 71 2.55 -7.83 -8.65
N GLY A 72 1.28 -7.81 -8.23
CA GLY A 72 0.17 -8.64 -8.74
C GLY A 72 -0.18 -9.97 -8.00
N ASP A 73 -0.18 -11.10 -8.70
CA ASP A 73 -0.48 -12.44 -8.14
C ASP A 73 0.72 -13.11 -7.44
N VAL A 74 0.60 -13.33 -6.13
CA VAL A 74 1.68 -13.83 -5.25
C VAL A 74 2.25 -15.19 -5.69
N GLU A 75 1.41 -16.10 -6.18
CA GLU A 75 1.87 -17.42 -6.61
C GLU A 75 2.79 -17.31 -7.84
N GLU A 76 2.39 -16.49 -8.81
CA GLU A 76 3.20 -16.24 -10.00
C GLU A 76 4.45 -15.42 -9.73
N TRP A 77 4.45 -14.51 -8.73
CA TRP A 77 5.66 -13.79 -8.30
C TRP A 77 6.77 -14.74 -7.91
N HIS A 78 6.48 -15.71 -7.04
CA HIS A 78 7.49 -16.64 -6.54
C HIS A 78 8.02 -17.53 -7.66
N LYS A 79 7.16 -17.97 -8.60
CA LYS A 79 7.59 -18.75 -9.77
C LYS A 79 8.47 -17.93 -10.70
N MET A 80 8.08 -16.69 -11.00
CA MET A 80 8.85 -15.77 -11.83
C MET A 80 10.21 -15.48 -11.17
N TYR A 81 10.24 -15.12 -9.89
CA TYR A 81 11.50 -14.86 -9.17
C TYR A 81 12.42 -16.09 -9.15
N LYS A 82 11.89 -17.28 -8.87
CA LYS A 82 12.67 -18.52 -8.91
C LYS A 82 13.25 -18.79 -10.30
N TYR A 83 12.46 -18.56 -11.36
CA TYR A 83 12.93 -18.68 -12.74
C TYR A 83 14.06 -17.69 -13.03
N MET A 84 13.93 -16.44 -12.58
CA MET A 84 14.98 -15.41 -12.73
C MET A 84 16.29 -15.84 -12.06
N LEU A 85 16.23 -16.38 -10.85
CA LEU A 85 17.42 -16.90 -10.15
C LEU A 85 18.10 -18.05 -10.90
N GLN A 86 17.31 -18.92 -11.56
CA GLN A 86 17.84 -20.03 -12.36
C GLN A 86 18.54 -19.56 -13.63
N GLN A 87 18.05 -18.48 -14.26
CA GLN A 87 18.68 -17.89 -15.44
C GLN A 87 19.92 -17.04 -15.08
N ALA A 88 20.00 -16.56 -13.83
CA ALA A 88 21.14 -15.84 -13.27
C ALA A 88 21.63 -14.63 -14.10
N PRO A 89 20.72 -13.68 -14.44
CA PRO A 89 21.04 -12.56 -15.32
C PRO A 89 22.16 -11.68 -14.76
N LYS A 90 22.98 -11.12 -15.67
CA LYS A 90 24.17 -10.31 -15.36
C LYS A 90 24.01 -8.82 -15.65
N SER A 91 22.86 -8.40 -16.15
CA SER A 91 22.53 -6.97 -16.30
C SER A 91 21.03 -6.73 -16.11
N VAL A 92 20.64 -5.47 -15.86
CA VAL A 92 19.23 -5.08 -15.75
C VAL A 92 18.48 -5.35 -17.07
N GLY A 93 19.08 -5.01 -18.21
CA GLY A 93 18.55 -5.39 -19.53
C GLY A 93 18.37 -6.90 -19.74
N GLU A 94 19.36 -7.73 -19.36
CA GLU A 94 19.24 -9.19 -19.47
C GLU A 94 18.14 -9.74 -18.54
N ALA A 95 18.06 -9.23 -17.31
CA ALA A 95 17.00 -9.58 -16.38
C ALA A 95 15.61 -9.21 -16.95
N PHE A 96 15.48 -8.07 -17.62
CA PHE A 96 14.25 -7.68 -18.31
C PHE A 96 13.88 -8.68 -19.41
N ASP A 97 14.83 -9.06 -20.25
CA ASP A 97 14.57 -10.00 -21.35
C ASP A 97 14.21 -11.41 -20.81
N VAL A 98 14.81 -11.84 -19.69
CA VAL A 98 14.42 -13.07 -18.98
C VAL A 98 12.97 -12.99 -18.46
N ALA A 99 12.59 -11.86 -17.85
CA ALA A 99 11.23 -11.65 -17.37
C ALA A 99 10.22 -11.62 -18.53
N ASP A 100 10.53 -10.97 -19.65
CA ASP A 100 9.69 -10.94 -20.85
C ASP A 100 9.47 -12.34 -21.43
N ASN A 101 10.52 -13.15 -21.49
CA ASN A 101 10.43 -14.56 -21.91
C ASN A 101 9.50 -15.37 -20.98
N TYR A 102 9.61 -15.18 -19.66
CA TYR A 102 8.72 -15.83 -18.69
C TYR A 102 7.26 -15.43 -18.92
N LEU A 103 6.98 -14.13 -19.04
CA LEU A 103 5.62 -13.62 -19.25
C LEU A 103 5.04 -14.07 -20.60
N THR A 104 5.86 -14.11 -21.66
CA THR A 104 5.47 -14.60 -22.98
C THR A 104 5.11 -16.09 -22.96
N ALA A 105 5.92 -16.91 -22.27
CA ALA A 105 5.62 -18.32 -22.07
C ALA A 105 4.35 -18.52 -21.23
N PHE A 106 4.20 -17.77 -20.13
CA PHE A 106 3.01 -17.82 -19.28
C PHE A 106 1.75 -17.46 -20.08
N ARG A 107 1.78 -16.36 -20.84
CA ARG A 107 0.67 -15.91 -21.68
C ARG A 107 0.29 -16.97 -22.73
N THR A 108 1.28 -17.59 -23.35
CA THR A 108 1.06 -18.61 -24.38
C THR A 108 0.44 -19.88 -23.81
N ASN A 109 0.97 -20.36 -22.68
CA ASN A 109 0.50 -21.59 -22.02
C ASN A 109 -0.88 -21.43 -21.35
N ASN A 110 -1.29 -20.20 -21.00
CA ASN A 110 -2.53 -19.92 -20.29
C ASN A 110 -3.57 -19.18 -21.16
N ARG A 111 -3.43 -19.16 -22.49
CA ARG A 111 -4.29 -18.38 -23.40
C ARG A 111 -5.80 -18.62 -23.22
N MET A 112 -6.18 -19.85 -22.87
CA MET A 112 -7.58 -20.26 -22.65
C MET A 112 -7.97 -20.34 -21.16
N SER A 113 -7.04 -20.04 -20.24
CA SER A 113 -7.27 -20.11 -18.80
C SER A 113 -7.62 -18.74 -18.24
N SER A 114 -8.48 -18.66 -17.22
CA SER A 114 -8.73 -17.43 -16.46
C SER A 114 -7.46 -16.89 -15.77
N ARG A 115 -6.42 -17.72 -15.61
CA ARG A 115 -5.12 -17.30 -15.04
C ARG A 115 -4.43 -16.20 -15.83
N ILE A 116 -4.68 -16.08 -17.14
CA ILE A 116 -4.10 -15.02 -17.98
C ILE A 116 -4.65 -13.61 -17.64
N GLU A 117 -5.74 -13.54 -16.90
CA GLU A 117 -6.35 -12.29 -16.46
C GLU A 117 -5.72 -11.78 -15.15
N LYS A 118 -4.96 -12.63 -14.46
CA LYS A 118 -4.17 -12.23 -13.29
C LYS A 118 -3.08 -11.27 -13.74
N ALA A 119 -3.02 -10.11 -13.10
CA ALA A 119 -1.94 -9.18 -13.30
C ALA A 119 -0.74 -9.60 -12.44
N PHE A 120 0.47 -9.58 -12.99
CA PHE A 120 1.70 -9.67 -12.22
C PHE A 120 2.91 -9.14 -13.00
N GLY A 121 3.95 -8.71 -12.28
CA GLY A 121 5.13 -8.09 -12.90
C GLY A 121 6.24 -7.81 -11.91
N MET A 122 7.24 -7.08 -12.39
CA MET A 122 8.38 -6.64 -11.61
C MET A 122 8.98 -5.33 -12.13
N LEU A 123 9.52 -4.53 -11.19
CA LEU A 123 10.55 -3.55 -11.50
C LEU A 123 11.92 -4.22 -11.34
N ILE A 124 12.88 -3.84 -12.17
CA ILE A 124 14.25 -4.34 -12.15
C ILE A 124 15.16 -3.12 -12.16
N ALA A 125 16.05 -3.02 -11.18
CA ALA A 125 16.97 -1.90 -11.07
C ALA A 125 18.35 -2.35 -10.62
N GLY A 126 19.37 -1.60 -11.02
CA GLY A 126 20.74 -1.89 -10.62
C GLY A 126 21.73 -0.87 -11.15
N TYR A 127 22.99 -1.07 -10.76
CA TYR A 127 24.12 -0.31 -11.24
C TYR A 127 25.11 -1.26 -11.94
N GLN A 128 25.53 -0.90 -13.16
CA GLN A 128 26.66 -1.52 -13.83
C GLN A 128 27.64 -0.42 -14.24
N LYS A 129 28.95 -0.64 -14.03
CA LYS A 129 29.99 0.38 -14.27
C LYS A 129 29.95 0.94 -15.69
N GLU A 130 29.68 0.10 -16.68
CA GLU A 130 29.65 0.47 -18.10
C GLU A 130 28.35 1.16 -18.52
N LYS A 131 27.23 0.90 -17.82
CA LYS A 131 25.89 1.39 -18.19
C LYS A 131 25.34 2.47 -17.26
N GLY A 132 25.93 2.63 -16.08
CA GLY A 132 25.38 3.46 -15.00
C GLY A 132 24.19 2.81 -14.31
N PHE A 133 23.32 3.66 -13.75
CA PHE A 133 22.07 3.24 -13.11
C PHE A 133 21.00 2.98 -14.17
N GLU A 134 20.39 1.78 -14.13
CA GLU A 134 19.31 1.39 -15.03
C GLU A 134 18.11 0.90 -14.23
N ILE A 135 16.90 1.33 -14.60
CA ILE A 135 15.63 0.82 -14.08
C ILE A 135 14.69 0.49 -15.23
N LEU A 136 14.17 -0.74 -15.23
CA LEU A 136 13.20 -1.24 -16.20
C LEU A 136 11.99 -1.81 -15.45
N GLY A 137 10.83 -1.85 -16.11
CA GLY A 137 9.62 -2.41 -15.53
C GLY A 137 8.84 -3.20 -16.56
N ILE A 138 8.33 -4.36 -16.16
CA ILE A 138 7.53 -5.24 -17.00
C ILE A 138 6.41 -5.90 -16.20
N SER A 139 5.22 -5.98 -16.78
CA SER A 139 4.05 -6.64 -16.20
C SER A 139 3.21 -7.33 -17.26
N LEU A 140 2.47 -8.35 -16.85
CA LEU A 140 1.30 -8.85 -17.55
C LEU A 140 0.07 -8.16 -16.95
N GLU A 141 -0.73 -7.50 -17.78
CA GLU A 141 -1.99 -6.86 -17.40
C GLU A 141 -3.05 -7.17 -18.45
N ARG A 142 -4.16 -7.80 -18.02
CA ARG A 142 -5.31 -8.11 -18.89
C ARG A 142 -4.88 -8.74 -20.23
N LYS A 143 -4.04 -9.79 -20.17
CA LYS A 143 -3.49 -10.55 -21.33
C LYS A 143 -2.40 -9.84 -22.13
N ASN A 144 -2.08 -8.58 -21.83
CA ASN A 144 -1.04 -7.82 -22.50
C ASN A 144 0.22 -7.77 -21.66
N ILE A 145 1.37 -7.97 -22.30
CA ILE A 145 2.66 -7.69 -21.66
C ILE A 145 2.93 -6.21 -21.88
N ILE A 146 3.10 -5.49 -20.79
CA ILE A 146 3.39 -4.07 -20.76
C ILE A 146 4.79 -3.92 -20.21
N GLY A 147 5.69 -3.37 -21.02
CA GLY A 147 7.05 -3.07 -20.62
C GLY A 147 7.46 -1.73 -21.22
N SER A 148 8.20 -0.94 -20.45
CA SER A 148 8.75 0.31 -20.96
C SER A 148 10.23 0.38 -20.62
N LYS A 149 11.07 0.57 -21.64
CA LYS A 149 12.49 0.91 -21.47
C LYS A 149 12.73 2.43 -21.47
N LEU A 150 11.70 3.24 -21.77
CA LEU A 150 11.85 4.67 -22.03
C LEU A 150 11.56 5.55 -20.81
N ASP A 151 10.60 5.18 -19.96
CA ASP A 151 10.23 6.03 -18.82
C ASP A 151 11.25 5.92 -17.69
N ARG A 152 11.73 7.05 -17.16
CA ARG A 152 12.63 7.07 -16.00
C ARG A 152 11.92 6.68 -14.71
N ILE A 153 10.66 7.07 -14.58
CA ILE A 153 9.80 6.72 -13.46
C ILE A 153 9.03 5.46 -13.81
N LYS A 154 9.11 4.45 -12.95
CA LYS A 154 8.35 3.21 -13.08
C LYS A 154 7.45 3.04 -11.87
N ALA A 155 6.21 2.62 -12.11
CA ALA A 155 5.32 2.19 -11.05
C ALA A 155 4.39 1.09 -11.59
N LEU A 156 4.14 0.08 -10.77
CA LEU A 156 3.32 -1.08 -11.12
C LEU A 156 2.44 -1.49 -9.95
N GLY A 157 1.32 -2.15 -10.25
CA GLY A 157 0.34 -2.63 -9.28
C GLY A 157 -0.87 -1.69 -9.11
N SER A 158 -1.75 -2.02 -8.17
CA SER A 158 -3.06 -1.38 -7.99
C SER A 158 -2.97 0.10 -7.62
N GLY A 159 -1.96 0.48 -6.83
CA GLY A 159 -1.77 1.89 -6.42
C GLY A 159 -0.92 2.73 -7.37
N ASN A 160 -0.50 2.19 -8.53
CA ASN A 160 0.34 2.88 -9.52
C ASN A 160 -0.15 4.30 -9.83
N SER A 161 -1.44 4.45 -10.18
CA SER A 161 -2.02 5.74 -10.58
C SER A 161 -1.94 6.84 -9.51
N TYR A 162 -1.90 6.46 -8.23
CA TYR A 162 -1.78 7.40 -7.10
C TYR A 162 -0.34 7.86 -6.90
N THR A 163 0.63 6.99 -7.20
CA THR A 163 2.06 7.31 -7.07
C THR A 163 2.57 8.20 -8.18
N GLN A 164 2.18 7.94 -9.43
CA GLN A 164 2.66 8.69 -10.60
C GLN A 164 2.35 10.19 -10.49
N ARG A 165 1.19 10.55 -9.94
CA ARG A 165 0.81 11.96 -9.73
C ARG A 165 1.77 12.70 -8.79
N ILE A 166 2.28 12.02 -7.77
CA ILE A 166 3.24 12.61 -6.82
C ILE A 166 4.61 12.76 -7.47
N LEU A 167 5.05 11.76 -8.23
CA LEU A 167 6.36 11.82 -8.89
C LEU A 167 6.40 12.83 -10.04
N LEU A 168 5.32 12.96 -10.82
CA LEU A 168 5.22 13.98 -11.87
C LEU A 168 5.13 15.41 -11.30
N ALA A 169 4.65 15.56 -10.07
CA ALA A 169 4.66 16.83 -9.34
C ALA A 169 6.00 17.08 -8.62
N GLY A 170 6.83 16.05 -8.45
CA GLY A 170 8.16 16.13 -7.90
C GLY A 170 9.07 16.91 -8.85
N GLN A 171 9.79 17.89 -8.31
CA GLN A 171 10.74 18.70 -9.07
C GLN A 171 11.89 17.86 -9.63
N ASN A 172 12.69 18.49 -10.50
CA ASN A 172 13.82 17.94 -11.24
C ASN A 172 14.53 16.77 -10.52
N LEU A 173 14.22 15.53 -10.94
CA LEU A 173 14.80 14.31 -10.35
C LEU A 173 16.33 14.37 -10.34
N ASP A 174 16.91 15.04 -11.33
CA ASP A 174 18.36 15.17 -11.52
C ASP A 174 19.02 16.07 -10.47
N GLU A 175 18.28 16.84 -9.67
CA GLU A 175 18.85 17.73 -8.65
C GLU A 175 18.55 17.27 -7.21
N MET A 176 17.86 16.14 -7.05
CA MET A 176 17.41 15.67 -5.74
C MET A 176 18.55 15.08 -4.93
N THR A 177 18.73 15.50 -3.67
CA THR A 177 19.59 14.74 -2.74
C THR A 177 18.98 13.37 -2.39
N GLN A 178 19.78 12.48 -1.79
CA GLN A 178 19.30 11.19 -1.29
C GLN A 178 18.12 11.35 -0.32
N GLU A 179 18.18 12.34 0.58
CA GLU A 179 17.12 12.61 1.55
C GLU A 179 15.83 13.06 0.85
N THR A 180 15.95 13.96 -0.13
CA THR A 180 14.80 14.44 -0.91
C THR A 180 14.16 13.30 -1.71
N ALA A 181 14.97 12.45 -2.33
CA ALA A 181 14.51 11.28 -3.06
C ALA A 181 13.82 10.25 -2.13
N ALA A 182 14.39 10.02 -0.94
CA ALA A 182 13.79 9.14 0.08
C ALA A 182 12.43 9.69 0.55
N ASP A 183 12.35 10.99 0.83
CA ASP A 183 11.09 11.63 1.21
C ASP A 183 10.05 11.55 0.10
N LEU A 184 10.44 11.77 -1.16
CA LEU A 184 9.54 11.69 -2.30
C LEU A 184 8.95 10.28 -2.47
N ILE A 185 9.77 9.23 -2.40
CA ILE A 185 9.28 7.86 -2.58
C ILE A 185 8.38 7.41 -1.44
N PHE A 186 8.70 7.77 -0.19
CA PHE A 186 7.81 7.50 0.94
C PHE A 186 6.49 8.27 0.85
N LYS A 187 6.51 9.54 0.42
CA LYS A 187 5.27 10.31 0.15
C LYS A 187 4.43 9.68 -0.95
N ALA A 188 5.06 9.20 -2.02
CA ALA A 188 4.35 8.52 -3.12
C ALA A 188 3.68 7.23 -2.63
N LEU A 189 4.41 6.38 -1.90
CA LEU A 189 3.87 5.14 -1.31
C LEU A 189 2.75 5.44 -0.31
N LEU A 190 2.94 6.41 0.59
CA LEU A 190 1.90 6.84 1.54
C LEU A 190 0.63 7.26 0.78
N ARG A 191 0.77 8.05 -0.29
CA ARG A 191 -0.37 8.50 -1.08
C ARG A 191 -1.14 7.34 -1.70
N ALA A 192 -0.44 6.30 -2.17
CA ALA A 192 -1.08 5.08 -2.63
C ALA A 192 -1.81 4.35 -1.51
N CYS A 193 -1.20 4.16 -0.33
CA CYS A 193 -1.82 3.49 0.81
C CYS A 193 -3.06 4.22 1.34
N LEU A 194 -3.09 5.56 1.23
CA LEU A 194 -4.27 6.36 1.59
C LEU A 194 -5.43 6.27 0.59
N ARG A 195 -5.24 5.64 -0.58
CA ARG A 195 -6.19 5.67 -1.73
C ARG A 195 -6.47 4.31 -2.37
N ASP A 196 -5.57 3.34 -2.21
CA ASP A 196 -5.70 1.98 -2.70
C ASP A 196 -5.90 1.06 -1.52
N VAL A 197 -7.07 0.42 -1.43
CA VAL A 197 -7.39 -0.48 -0.31
C VAL A 197 -6.40 -1.64 -0.22
N TYR A 198 -5.88 -2.06 -1.38
CA TYR A 198 -5.00 -3.21 -1.49
C TYR A 198 -3.52 -2.89 -1.23
N SER A 199 -3.20 -1.63 -0.88
CA SER A 199 -1.85 -1.20 -0.53
C SER A 199 -1.76 -0.75 0.92
N GLY A 200 -0.72 -1.16 1.64
CA GLY A 200 -0.51 -0.74 3.03
C GLY A 200 0.51 -1.58 3.79
N GLY A 201 0.40 -1.53 5.12
CA GLY A 201 1.31 -2.24 6.01
C GLY A 201 2.67 -1.55 6.13
N ASN A 202 3.75 -2.33 6.06
CA ASN A 202 5.10 -1.80 6.03
C ASN A 202 5.45 -1.22 4.65
N LEU A 203 6.12 -0.07 4.65
CA LEU A 203 6.67 0.56 3.46
C LEU A 203 8.18 0.32 3.46
N THR A 204 8.67 -0.39 2.46
CA THR A 204 10.10 -0.68 2.30
C THR A 204 10.65 0.09 1.12
N VAL A 205 11.71 0.84 1.35
CA VAL A 205 12.45 1.60 0.34
C VAL A 205 13.90 1.14 0.33
N ILE A 206 14.43 0.90 -0.86
CA ILE A 206 15.87 0.71 -1.07
C ILE A 206 16.44 1.84 -1.91
N HIS A 207 17.60 2.33 -1.49
CA HIS A 207 18.47 3.20 -2.27
C HIS A 207 19.58 2.35 -2.85
N ILE A 208 19.58 2.14 -4.17
CA ILE A 208 20.64 1.44 -4.90
C ILE A 208 21.69 2.48 -5.28
N HIS A 209 22.94 2.26 -4.88
CA HIS A 209 24.10 3.09 -5.22
C HIS A 209 25.21 2.22 -5.82
N GLU A 210 26.34 2.82 -6.21
CA GLU A 210 27.41 2.12 -6.94
C GLU A 210 28.00 0.92 -6.15
N ASP A 211 28.14 1.08 -4.83
CA ASP A 211 28.70 0.06 -3.93
C ASP A 211 27.68 -0.92 -3.33
N GLY A 212 26.38 -0.81 -3.66
CA GLY A 212 25.37 -1.69 -3.09
C GLY A 212 24.00 -1.04 -2.88
N CYS A 213 23.38 -1.30 -1.73
CA CYS A 213 22.11 -0.68 -1.38
C CYS A 213 21.96 -0.40 0.12
N ILE A 214 21.14 0.61 0.43
CA ILE A 214 20.67 0.91 1.78
C ILE A 214 19.16 0.64 1.82
N LEU A 215 18.70 -0.13 2.80
CA LEU A 215 17.29 -0.46 2.99
C LEU A 215 16.72 0.27 4.21
N ALA A 216 15.52 0.82 4.07
CA ALA A 216 14.74 1.39 5.15
C ALA A 216 13.30 0.88 5.08
N THR A 217 12.78 0.40 6.21
CA THR A 217 11.40 -0.08 6.35
C THR A 217 10.73 0.64 7.51
N TYR A 218 9.54 1.17 7.27
CA TYR A 218 8.72 1.85 8.29
C TYR A 218 7.28 1.41 8.15
N HIS A 219 6.55 1.39 9.26
CA HIS A 219 5.10 1.14 9.18
C HIS A 219 4.39 2.35 8.55
N VAL A 220 3.35 2.15 7.73
CA VAL A 220 2.66 3.25 7.01
C VAL A 220 2.19 4.39 7.93
N LEU A 221 1.77 4.07 9.16
CA LEU A 221 1.39 5.10 10.15
C LEU A 221 2.57 5.97 10.59
N GLU A 222 3.79 5.42 10.67
CA GLU A 222 4.99 6.19 11.02
C GLU A 222 5.37 7.14 9.89
N VAL A 223 5.27 6.66 8.66
CA VAL A 223 5.47 7.48 7.45
C VAL A 223 4.41 8.58 7.37
N TYR A 224 3.16 8.25 7.66
CA TYR A 224 2.10 9.25 7.76
C TYR A 224 2.41 10.26 8.87
N ASN A 225 2.82 9.81 10.05
CA ASN A 225 3.15 10.68 11.16
C ASN A 225 4.28 11.65 10.83
N LYS A 226 5.29 11.20 10.08
CA LYS A 226 6.40 12.04 9.59
C LYS A 226 5.91 13.16 8.68
N PHE A 227 4.98 12.87 7.77
CA PHE A 227 4.50 13.83 6.77
C PHE A 227 3.17 14.51 7.13
N TYR A 228 2.68 14.30 8.34
CA TYR A 228 1.44 14.91 8.82
C TYR A 228 1.56 16.44 8.87
N ASP A 229 0.66 17.13 8.19
CA ASP A 229 0.53 18.58 8.23
C ASP A 229 -0.89 18.98 8.66
N PRO A 230 -1.10 19.55 9.86
CA PRO A 230 -2.42 19.99 10.31
C PRO A 230 -3.01 21.11 9.43
N MET A 231 -2.18 21.81 8.65
CA MET A 231 -2.60 22.87 7.73
C MET A 231 -3.04 22.33 6.38
N ASP A 232 -2.81 21.05 6.07
CA ASP A 232 -3.31 20.41 4.85
C ASP A 232 -4.85 20.38 4.88
N ALA A 233 -5.46 20.88 3.81
CA ALA A 233 -6.91 20.95 3.69
C ALA A 233 -7.59 19.57 3.67
N SER A 234 -6.88 18.51 3.29
CA SER A 234 -7.37 17.14 3.36
C SER A 234 -7.39 16.61 4.79
N GLU A 235 -6.46 17.01 5.65
CA GLU A 235 -6.42 16.58 7.05
C GLU A 235 -7.59 17.13 7.86
N ARG A 236 -7.94 18.41 7.66
CA ARG A 236 -9.10 19.01 8.36
C ARG A 236 -10.44 18.35 8.00
N LYS A 237 -10.49 17.69 6.84
CA LYS A 237 -11.66 16.97 6.31
C LYS A 237 -11.62 15.47 6.60
N THR A 238 -10.66 15.00 7.40
CA THR A 238 -10.42 13.58 7.63
C THR A 238 -10.87 13.16 9.01
N LEU A 239 -11.54 12.01 9.07
CA LEU A 239 -11.76 11.23 10.28
C LEU A 239 -11.00 9.90 10.21
N PHE A 240 -10.53 9.42 11.35
CA PHE A 240 -10.07 8.06 11.54
C PHE A 240 -11.19 7.23 12.15
N MET A 241 -11.44 6.06 11.58
CA MET A 241 -12.32 5.05 12.16
C MET A 241 -11.50 3.84 12.56
N LEU A 242 -11.48 3.53 13.85
CA LEU A 242 -10.88 2.34 14.39
C LEU A 242 -11.99 1.34 14.70
N TYR A 243 -11.85 0.09 14.28
CA TYR A 243 -12.76 -0.96 14.76
C TYR A 243 -12.08 -2.29 15.01
N SER A 244 -12.60 -3.05 15.98
CA SER A 244 -11.99 -4.32 16.39
C SER A 244 -12.02 -5.36 15.28
N THR A 245 -10.91 -6.04 15.09
CA THR A 245 -10.76 -7.18 14.18
C THR A 245 -11.57 -8.40 14.64
N ASN A 246 -11.96 -8.45 15.92
CA ASN A 246 -12.74 -9.55 16.49
C ASN A 246 -14.20 -9.56 16.03
N ALA A 247 -14.69 -8.44 15.49
CA ALA A 247 -16.03 -8.34 14.92
C ALA A 247 -16.13 -8.88 13.48
N GLY A 248 -15.02 -9.36 12.91
CA GLY A 248 -14.92 -9.87 11.54
C GLY A 248 -14.15 -8.93 10.60
N PRO A 249 -13.69 -9.42 9.42
CA PRO A 249 -12.96 -8.61 8.45
C PRO A 249 -13.90 -7.65 7.71
N ILE A 250 -13.94 -6.39 8.12
CA ILE A 250 -14.62 -5.32 7.37
C ILE A 250 -13.58 -4.64 6.46
N TYR A 251 -12.99 -5.41 5.55
CA TYR A 251 -11.87 -4.95 4.74
C TYR A 251 -12.27 -4.50 3.32
N GLY A 252 -13.24 -5.20 2.72
CA GLY A 252 -13.71 -4.87 1.37
C GLY A 252 -14.49 -3.57 1.32
N ASN A 253 -14.35 -2.84 0.20
CA ASN A 253 -14.99 -1.52 0.00
C ASN A 253 -16.47 -1.53 0.39
N ASN A 254 -17.23 -2.55 -0.03
CA ASN A 254 -18.66 -2.62 0.29
C ASN A 254 -18.92 -2.76 1.80
N ALA A 255 -18.16 -3.60 2.50
CA ALA A 255 -18.32 -3.80 3.94
C ALA A 255 -17.96 -2.54 4.74
N VAL A 256 -16.89 -1.84 4.34
CA VAL A 256 -16.50 -0.56 4.96
C VAL A 256 -17.55 0.52 4.70
N GLN A 257 -18.07 0.59 3.48
CA GLN A 257 -19.17 1.52 3.15
C GLN A 257 -20.44 1.22 3.93
N THR A 258 -20.79 -0.06 4.10
CA THR A 258 -21.91 -0.48 4.97
C THR A 258 -21.67 -0.03 6.40
N LEU A 259 -20.48 -0.29 6.97
CA LEU A 259 -20.15 0.17 8.32
C LEU A 259 -20.26 1.69 8.46
N ILE A 260 -19.75 2.45 7.49
CA ILE A 260 -19.85 3.91 7.46
C ILE A 260 -21.32 4.33 7.38
N SER A 261 -22.11 3.72 6.51
CA SER A 261 -23.54 4.00 6.37
C SER A 261 -24.30 3.73 7.67
N ASP A 262 -23.91 2.68 8.40
CA ASP A 262 -24.54 2.33 9.66
C ASP A 262 -24.13 3.25 10.82
N VAL A 263 -22.87 3.67 10.87
CA VAL A 263 -22.40 4.69 11.84
C VAL A 263 -23.09 6.03 11.58
N TRP A 264 -23.40 6.30 10.31
CA TRP A 264 -23.89 7.59 9.82
C TRP A 264 -25.12 7.44 8.91
N PRO A 265 -26.28 6.97 9.42
CA PRO A 265 -27.45 6.62 8.61
C PRO A 265 -28.09 7.81 7.89
N ARG A 266 -27.83 9.04 8.35
CA ARG A 266 -28.37 10.29 7.77
C ARG A 266 -27.44 10.95 6.75
N VAL A 267 -26.34 10.30 6.39
CA VAL A 267 -25.24 10.94 5.65
C VAL A 267 -25.37 10.89 4.13
N ASN A 268 -26.45 10.30 3.61
CA ASN A 268 -26.85 10.40 2.20
C ASN A 268 -27.02 11.86 1.69
N GLY A 269 -27.02 12.88 2.58
CA GLY A 269 -27.03 14.31 2.23
C GLY A 269 -25.76 15.12 2.57
N LEU A 270 -24.71 14.53 3.16
CA LEU A 270 -23.49 15.29 3.54
C LEU A 270 -22.45 15.42 2.40
N GLY A 271 -22.76 14.94 1.20
CA GLY A 271 -21.82 14.95 0.09
C GLY A 271 -20.56 14.13 0.42
N LEU A 272 -20.72 12.88 0.86
CA LEU A 272 -19.59 11.96 0.91
C LEU A 272 -19.07 11.76 -0.52
N THR A 273 -17.78 12.02 -0.77
CA THR A 273 -17.01 11.21 -1.73
C THR A 273 -16.19 10.30 -0.83
N PRO A 274 -16.74 9.15 -0.39
CA PRO A 274 -16.09 8.34 0.62
C PRO A 274 -14.91 7.63 -0.04
N PHE A 275 -13.77 8.32 -0.08
CA PHE A 275 -12.49 7.64 -0.12
C PHE A 275 -12.25 7.16 1.30
N ASN A 276 -12.77 5.97 1.59
CA ASN A 276 -12.40 5.21 2.78
C ASN A 276 -11.41 4.15 2.36
N HIS A 277 -10.27 4.13 3.03
CA HIS A 277 -9.27 3.10 2.78
C HIS A 277 -8.68 2.68 4.11
N LEU A 278 -8.41 1.38 4.21
CA LEU A 278 -7.67 0.87 5.33
C LEU A 278 -6.23 1.36 5.23
N ILE A 279 -5.80 2.14 6.23
CA ILE A 279 -4.39 2.52 6.34
C ILE A 279 -3.61 1.34 6.89
N ALA A 280 -4.04 0.80 8.02
CA ALA A 280 -3.25 -0.16 8.78
C ALA A 280 -4.08 -1.09 9.67
N LYS A 281 -3.47 -2.22 10.03
CA LYS A 281 -3.93 -3.09 11.10
C LYS A 281 -2.93 -3.02 12.27
N LYS A 282 -3.39 -2.59 13.45
CA LYS A 282 -2.56 -2.46 14.67
C LYS A 282 -3.28 -3.12 15.85
N ALA A 283 -2.55 -3.86 16.67
CA ALA A 283 -3.10 -4.70 17.74
C ALA A 283 -4.29 -5.54 17.22
N CYS A 284 -5.48 -5.37 17.81
CA CYS A 284 -6.74 -5.97 17.36
C CYS A 284 -7.66 -4.99 16.65
N PHE A 285 -7.12 -3.98 15.96
CA PHE A 285 -7.89 -2.92 15.29
C PHE A 285 -7.50 -2.74 13.83
N TYR A 286 -8.52 -2.54 13.00
CA TYR A 286 -8.38 -1.93 11.70
C TYR A 286 -8.50 -0.41 11.83
N ILE A 287 -7.67 0.33 11.10
CA ILE A 287 -7.62 1.78 11.11
C ILE A 287 -7.93 2.28 9.70
N HIS A 288 -9.09 2.91 9.55
CA HIS A 288 -9.56 3.48 8.28
C HIS A 288 -9.40 4.99 8.26
N TYR A 289 -8.94 5.48 7.11
CA TYR A 289 -8.89 6.88 6.73
C TYR A 289 -10.16 7.25 5.99
N ILE A 290 -10.93 8.22 6.48
CA ILE A 290 -12.18 8.63 5.86
C ILE A 290 -12.10 10.11 5.53
N VAL A 291 -12.11 10.44 4.23
CA VAL A 291 -12.06 11.83 3.75
C VAL A 291 -13.44 12.30 3.34
N PHE A 292 -13.84 13.46 3.85
CA PHE A 292 -15.07 14.14 3.47
C PHE A 292 -14.81 15.21 2.40
N THR A 293 -15.84 15.60 1.65
CA THR A 293 -15.73 16.68 0.65
C THR A 293 -15.35 18.03 1.26
N THR A 294 -15.90 18.31 2.44
CA THR A 294 -15.75 19.59 3.13
C THR A 294 -15.43 19.38 4.61
N GLU A 295 -14.83 20.39 5.22
CA GLU A 295 -14.47 20.38 6.64
C GLU A 295 -15.74 20.45 7.50
N GLN A 296 -16.76 21.17 7.02
CA GLN A 296 -18.07 21.21 7.65
C GLN A 296 -18.73 19.83 7.65
N ALA A 297 -18.63 19.06 6.55
CA ALA A 297 -19.16 17.70 6.48
C ALA A 297 -18.45 16.77 7.47
N ALA A 298 -17.12 16.79 7.53
CA ALA A 298 -16.35 16.03 8.53
C ALA A 298 -16.73 16.42 9.97
N THR A 299 -16.90 17.72 10.22
CA THR A 299 -17.30 18.24 11.53
C THR A 299 -18.69 17.78 11.93
N ARG A 300 -19.67 17.86 11.02
CA ARG A 300 -21.03 17.36 11.24
C ARG A 300 -21.01 15.86 11.49
N ALA A 301 -20.35 15.08 10.65
CA ALA A 301 -20.24 13.63 10.82
C ALA A 301 -19.65 13.27 12.19
N TYR A 302 -18.58 13.94 12.62
CA TYR A 302 -17.98 13.70 13.94
C TYR A 302 -18.93 14.06 15.11
N VAL A 303 -19.72 15.13 14.99
CA VAL A 303 -20.70 15.52 16.01
C VAL A 303 -21.91 14.59 16.03
N ASP A 304 -22.33 14.11 14.86
CA ASP A 304 -23.52 13.27 14.64
C ASP A 304 -23.24 11.78 14.90
N VAL A 305 -22.02 11.39 15.29
CA VAL A 305 -21.77 10.02 15.78
C VAL A 305 -22.79 9.74 16.89
N PRO A 306 -23.67 8.73 16.75
CA PRO A 306 -24.93 8.61 17.50
C PRO A 306 -24.85 8.70 19.02
N THR A 307 -23.66 8.67 19.62
CA THR A 307 -23.44 8.71 21.07
C THR A 307 -22.11 9.34 21.48
N LYS A 308 -21.89 10.60 21.08
CA LYS A 308 -20.85 11.48 21.63
C LYS A 308 -20.76 11.49 23.18
N ASN A 309 -21.78 11.02 23.89
CA ASN A 309 -21.87 10.98 25.36
C ASN A 309 -21.88 9.55 25.97
N SER A 310 -21.61 8.49 25.21
CA SER A 310 -21.47 7.16 25.83
C SER A 310 -20.15 7.09 26.60
N ASN A 311 -20.16 6.54 27.82
CA ASN A 311 -18.92 6.32 28.57
C ASN A 311 -17.97 5.50 27.69
N PRO A 312 -16.75 5.99 27.41
CA PRO A 312 -15.85 5.27 26.54
C PRO A 312 -15.36 4.02 27.27
N HIS A 313 -15.83 2.86 26.81
CA HIS A 313 -15.19 1.60 27.15
C HIS A 313 -13.94 1.50 26.31
N PHE A 314 -12.76 1.53 26.93
CA PHE A 314 -11.50 1.31 26.22
C PHE A 314 -10.99 -0.09 26.58
N PRO A 315 -11.00 -1.06 25.63
CA PRO A 315 -10.44 -2.37 25.87
C PRO A 315 -8.96 -2.27 26.25
N GLN A 316 -8.44 -3.30 26.90
CA GLN A 316 -7.05 -3.32 27.38
C GLN A 316 -6.04 -3.04 26.26
N SER A 317 -6.33 -3.48 25.03
CA SER A 317 -5.51 -3.21 23.83
C SER A 317 -5.39 -1.73 23.47
N LEU A 318 -6.30 -0.87 23.93
CA LEU A 318 -6.22 0.60 23.78
C LEU A 318 -5.73 1.30 25.05
N ALA A 319 -5.49 0.58 26.15
CA ALA A 319 -5.16 1.18 27.44
C ALA A 319 -3.90 2.06 27.39
N GLY A 320 -2.86 1.60 26.67
CA GLY A 320 -1.60 2.32 26.50
C GLY A 320 -1.69 3.61 25.67
N ILE A 321 -2.79 3.79 24.91
CA ILE A 321 -2.97 4.96 24.05
C ILE A 321 -4.16 5.84 24.46
N ARG A 322 -4.75 5.60 25.65
CA ARG A 322 -5.93 6.33 26.14
C ARG A 322 -5.75 7.85 26.14
N SER A 323 -4.56 8.34 26.51
CA SER A 323 -4.25 9.77 26.50
C SER A 323 -4.32 10.40 25.11
N PHE A 324 -4.10 9.61 24.05
CA PHE A 324 -4.19 10.04 22.65
C PHE A 324 -5.59 9.87 22.04
N LEU A 325 -6.44 9.06 22.68
CA LEU A 325 -7.83 8.81 22.29
C LEU A 325 -8.83 9.76 22.94
N THR A 326 -8.37 10.81 23.64
CA THR A 326 -9.22 11.77 24.37
C THR A 326 -10.24 12.46 23.49
N ASN A 327 -9.95 12.62 22.19
CA ASN A 327 -10.84 13.19 21.19
C ASN A 327 -11.48 12.12 20.29
N CYS A 328 -11.44 10.85 20.67
CA CYS A 328 -12.15 9.79 19.96
C CYS A 328 -13.52 9.54 20.62
N VAL A 329 -14.56 9.46 19.80
CA VAL A 329 -15.90 9.11 20.22
C VAL A 329 -16.10 7.61 19.98
N ARG A 330 -16.61 6.90 20.99
CA ARG A 330 -17.05 5.51 20.82
C ARG A 330 -18.47 5.48 20.28
N GLU A 331 -18.72 4.66 19.26
CA GLU A 331 -20.08 4.41 18.78
C GLU A 331 -20.79 3.46 19.77
N SER A 332 -22.00 3.78 20.18
CA SER A 332 -22.71 3.08 21.27
C SER A 332 -23.34 1.76 20.87
N THR A 333 -23.74 1.61 19.62
CA THR A 333 -24.39 0.38 19.16
C THR A 333 -23.36 -0.71 18.91
N ARG A 334 -22.08 -0.33 18.81
CA ARG A 334 -20.94 -1.20 18.58
C ARG A 334 -19.80 -0.83 19.53
N ASP A 335 -19.66 -1.59 20.61
CA ASP A 335 -18.62 -1.41 21.64
C ASP A 335 -17.16 -1.42 21.11
N HIS A 336 -16.99 -1.72 19.83
CA HIS A 336 -15.72 -1.90 19.17
C HIS A 336 -15.40 -0.85 18.10
N VAL A 337 -16.22 0.19 17.89
CA VAL A 337 -15.98 1.24 16.87
C VAL A 337 -15.66 2.59 17.53
N TYR A 338 -14.56 3.21 17.12
CA TYR A 338 -14.08 4.51 17.61
C TYR A 338 -13.83 5.45 16.44
N ILE A 339 -14.30 6.70 16.56
CA ILE A 339 -14.15 7.73 15.55
C ILE A 339 -13.35 8.89 16.14
N GLY A 340 -12.23 9.23 15.52
CA GLY A 340 -11.40 10.38 15.89
C GLY A 340 -11.24 11.35 14.73
N ARG A 341 -11.12 12.64 15.02
CA ARG A 341 -10.67 13.60 13.99
C ARG A 341 -9.20 13.41 13.70
N SER A 342 -8.79 13.61 12.45
CA SER A 342 -7.37 13.64 12.13
C SER A 342 -6.65 14.70 12.97
N SER A 343 -5.61 14.28 13.68
CA SER A 343 -4.78 15.13 14.51
C SER A 343 -3.42 14.47 14.72
N LYS A 344 -2.39 15.29 14.94
CA LYS A 344 -1.04 14.80 15.24
C LYS A 344 -1.03 13.86 16.46
N GLY A 345 -1.69 14.25 17.55
CA GLY A 345 -1.76 13.45 18.77
C GLY A 345 -2.46 12.11 18.57
N LEU A 346 -3.56 12.06 17.82
CA LEU A 346 -4.20 10.78 17.50
C LEU A 346 -3.26 9.87 16.71
N LEU A 347 -2.60 10.40 15.69
CA LEU A 347 -1.68 9.63 14.85
C LEU A 347 -0.46 9.12 15.63
N GLU A 348 0.10 9.91 16.53
CA GLU A 348 1.14 9.47 17.48
C GLU A 348 0.65 8.31 18.37
N GLY A 349 -0.58 8.42 18.89
CA GLY A 349 -1.23 7.32 19.62
C GLY A 349 -1.37 6.05 18.78
N LEU A 350 -1.82 6.18 17.54
CA LEU A 350 -1.97 5.05 16.61
C LEU A 350 -0.61 4.39 16.28
N CYS A 351 0.46 5.17 16.17
CA CYS A 351 1.82 4.65 15.97
C CYS A 351 2.28 3.81 17.17
N ASN A 352 1.93 4.24 18.39
CA ASN A 352 2.29 3.58 19.64
C ASN A 352 1.50 2.29 19.93
N LEU A 353 0.46 1.98 19.14
CA LEU A 353 -0.19 0.67 19.23
C LEU A 353 0.81 -0.43 18.84
N GLU A 354 0.73 -1.57 19.52
CA GLU A 354 1.49 -2.75 19.11
C GLU A 354 1.13 -3.13 17.67
N ASN A 355 2.09 -3.68 16.92
CA ASN A 355 1.79 -4.27 15.62
C ASN A 355 0.78 -5.40 15.82
N ALA A 356 -0.16 -5.55 14.89
CA ALA A 356 -1.08 -6.66 14.95
C ALA A 356 -0.26 -7.96 14.96
N PRO A 357 -0.50 -8.91 15.88
CA PRO A 357 0.17 -10.19 15.79
C PRO A 357 -0.08 -10.74 14.40
N ASN A 358 0.99 -11.26 13.78
CA ASN A 358 0.94 -11.90 12.46
C ASN A 358 -0.38 -12.64 12.32
N LEU A 359 -1.09 -12.34 11.23
CA LEU A 359 -2.38 -12.93 10.86
C LEU A 359 -2.20 -14.45 10.77
N LYS A 360 -2.20 -15.12 11.92
CA LYS A 360 -2.27 -16.57 12.05
C LYS A 360 -3.73 -16.92 11.82
N TYR A 361 -4.09 -17.03 10.55
CA TYR A 361 -5.33 -17.68 10.13
C TYR A 361 -4.97 -18.98 9.43
#